data_AF-A0A2V6PSX9-F1
#
_entry.id   AF-A0A2V6PSX9-F1
#
_cell.length_a   1.000
_cell.length_b   1.000
_cell.length_c   1.000
_cell.angle_alpha   90.00
_cell.angle_beta   90.00
_cell.angle_gamma   90.00
#
_symmetry.space_group_name_H-M   'P 1'
#
loop_
_entity.id
_entity.type
_entity.pdbx_description
1 polymer ?
#
loop_
_entity_poly.entity_id
_entity_poly.type
_entity_poly.pdbx_seq_one_letter_code
_entity_poly.pdbx_strand_id
1 'polypeptide(L)'
;MNGDFTVVSTGSGTLMARQNGDGTTLNLTIGGNLNVQGGTLDANNGTTAATINLAGSYNETGGAFLCSGAGGLALNFTGVNKTFTQSAGTINPANMSFTVNSGASLTLNNGLSVGTGQNFTVSNNGTLNCGTNVISGAGTFTLSSGGTLGIGDPNCVGLSGSSGNIQTTNRSFTAAATYVLNGTVPQFVGVGLSGFPVFVQNLTINNSAGVTLGITMSVYGTLTLSSGVLNTGTNLINVTSTGAAAMSGGSSSSYVNGALQKAFGTAGNPQSFTFPIGDGSNYAPITLTSLNVTTTGSLTANTTAGEHPNVSTSGINANKDVTRYWTLTNSPSGIAVSSYSATFNFVSGDVDAGANTGNFVVRRY
;
A
#
# COMPACT_ATOMS: atom_id res chain seq x y z
N MET A 1 1.41 4.13 -33.65
CA MET A 1 2.29 3.00 -34.03
C MET A 1 1.84 1.79 -33.23
N ASN A 2 1.66 0.62 -33.86
CA ASN A 2 1.10 -0.55 -33.17
C ASN A 2 2.15 -1.38 -32.41
N GLY A 3 3.44 -1.23 -32.73
CA GLY A 3 4.54 -1.94 -32.09
C GLY A 3 5.49 -1.03 -31.32
N ASP A 4 6.69 -1.54 -31.05
CA ASP A 4 7.77 -0.83 -30.39
C ASP A 4 8.28 0.34 -31.24
N PHE A 5 8.66 1.43 -30.57
CA PHE A 5 9.42 2.52 -31.16
C PHE A 5 10.83 2.49 -30.58
N THR A 6 11.82 2.29 -31.46
CA THR A 6 13.22 2.14 -31.03
C THR A 6 14.10 3.19 -31.68
N VAL A 7 14.82 3.95 -30.86
CA VAL A 7 15.89 4.86 -31.28
C VAL A 7 17.21 4.23 -30.92
N VAL A 8 17.97 3.80 -31.94
CA VAL A 8 19.27 3.16 -31.77
C VAL A 8 20.41 4.19 -31.83
N SER A 9 20.34 5.11 -32.79
CA SER A 9 21.31 6.20 -32.96
C SER A 9 20.70 7.30 -33.82
N THR A 10 21.09 8.53 -33.58
CA THR A 10 20.80 9.69 -34.44
C THR A 10 22.08 10.31 -35.02
N GLY A 11 23.24 9.67 -34.82
CA GLY A 11 24.54 10.28 -35.08
C GLY A 11 24.70 11.58 -34.28
N SER A 12 25.05 12.67 -34.95
CA SER A 12 25.07 14.02 -34.36
C SER A 12 23.72 14.74 -34.42
N GLY A 13 22.70 14.12 -35.03
CA GLY A 13 21.37 14.69 -35.21
C GLY A 13 20.43 14.44 -34.02
N THR A 14 19.20 14.91 -34.14
CA THR A 14 18.11 14.68 -33.19
C THR A 14 16.88 14.18 -33.93
N LEU A 15 16.27 13.11 -33.45
CA LEU A 15 14.96 12.69 -33.92
C LEU A 15 13.90 13.51 -33.21
N MET A 16 13.15 14.29 -33.96
CA MET A 16 12.13 15.19 -33.44
C MET A 16 10.74 14.61 -33.71
N ALA A 17 9.95 14.40 -32.66
CA ALA A 17 8.55 13.97 -32.82
C ALA A 17 7.62 15.13 -33.20
N ARG A 18 8.04 16.37 -32.91
CA ARG A 18 7.41 17.62 -33.34
C ARG A 18 8.44 18.69 -33.66
N GLN A 19 8.07 19.59 -34.56
CA GLN A 19 8.73 20.86 -34.81
C GLN A 19 7.67 21.98 -34.82
N ASN A 20 8.00 23.15 -34.26
CA ASN A 20 7.15 24.36 -34.19
C ASN A 20 6.28 24.60 -35.44
N GLY A 21 5.02 25.03 -35.24
CA GLY A 21 4.38 25.96 -36.20
C GLY A 21 2.90 25.83 -36.54
N ASP A 22 2.18 24.76 -36.20
CA ASP A 22 0.78 24.58 -36.65
C ASP A 22 -0.29 24.84 -35.57
N GLY A 23 0.12 25.01 -34.31
CA GLY A 23 -0.78 25.21 -33.17
C GLY A 23 -1.55 23.96 -32.74
N THR A 24 -1.23 22.76 -33.26
CA THR A 24 -1.96 21.52 -32.96
C THR A 24 -1.22 20.57 -32.01
N THR A 25 -1.96 19.95 -31.09
CA THR A 25 -1.42 19.06 -30.07
C THR A 25 -0.90 17.73 -30.63
N LEU A 26 0.35 17.36 -30.27
CA LEU A 26 0.83 15.97 -30.09
C LEU A 26 -0.12 14.92 -29.60
N ASN A 27 -0.58 13.97 -30.42
CA ASN A 27 -1.10 12.73 -29.86
C ASN A 27 -0.43 11.54 -30.55
N LEU A 28 0.68 11.09 -29.97
CA LEU A 28 1.40 9.91 -30.42
C LEU A 28 1.02 8.71 -29.54
N THR A 29 0.48 7.65 -30.15
CA THR A 29 0.26 6.38 -29.46
C THR A 29 1.34 5.38 -29.85
N ILE A 30 2.02 4.81 -28.86
CA ILE A 30 2.99 3.72 -29.01
C ILE A 30 2.37 2.47 -28.38
N GLY A 31 1.97 1.51 -29.23
CA GLY A 31 1.33 0.26 -28.80
C GLY A 31 2.29 -0.69 -28.09
N GLY A 32 3.57 -0.68 -28.49
CA GLY A 32 4.65 -1.41 -27.85
C GLY A 32 5.49 -0.54 -26.91
N ASN A 33 6.74 -0.93 -26.71
CA ASN A 33 7.70 -0.23 -25.87
C ASN A 33 8.26 1.03 -26.54
N LEU A 34 8.68 2.00 -25.73
CA LEU A 34 9.56 3.09 -26.14
C LEU A 34 10.99 2.72 -25.72
N ASN A 35 11.84 2.40 -26.69
CA ASN A 35 13.23 1.99 -26.47
C ASN A 35 14.18 3.10 -26.94
N VAL A 36 14.91 3.72 -26.03
CA VAL A 36 15.97 4.70 -26.34
C VAL A 36 17.31 4.04 -25.99
N GLN A 37 17.98 3.51 -27.01
CA GLN A 37 19.25 2.79 -26.86
C GLN A 37 20.47 3.68 -27.11
N GLY A 38 20.28 4.76 -27.87
CA GLY A 38 21.30 5.74 -28.23
C GLY A 38 20.70 6.92 -28.99
N GLY A 39 21.53 7.90 -29.37
CA GLY A 39 21.08 9.12 -30.04
C GLY A 39 20.21 10.03 -29.17
N THR A 40 19.55 11.02 -29.79
CA THR A 40 18.69 11.99 -29.11
C THR A 40 17.27 11.93 -29.68
N LEU A 41 16.30 11.60 -28.83
CA LEU A 41 14.87 11.72 -29.12
C LEU A 41 14.34 12.96 -28.39
N ASP A 42 14.00 14.00 -29.14
CA ASP A 42 13.28 15.16 -28.62
C ASP A 42 11.80 15.04 -28.93
N ALA A 43 11.04 14.60 -27.93
CA ALA A 43 9.62 14.32 -28.05
C ALA A 43 8.77 15.59 -28.23
N ASN A 44 9.27 16.74 -27.79
CA ASN A 44 8.67 18.02 -28.09
C ASN A 44 9.66 19.18 -27.94
N ASN A 45 10.01 19.81 -29.06
CA ASN A 45 10.80 21.04 -29.10
C ASN A 45 9.95 22.30 -29.39
N GLY A 46 8.62 22.14 -29.44
CA GLY A 46 7.69 23.19 -29.82
C GLY A 46 7.12 23.99 -28.65
N THR A 47 6.30 25.00 -28.95
CA THR A 47 5.56 25.80 -27.96
C THR A 47 4.17 25.26 -27.63
N THR A 48 3.65 24.31 -28.41
CA THR A 48 2.37 23.62 -28.18
C THR A 48 2.61 22.28 -27.47
N ALA A 49 1.68 21.90 -26.59
CA ALA A 49 1.79 20.66 -25.83
C ALA A 49 1.85 19.42 -26.72
N ALA A 50 2.60 18.42 -26.25
CA ALA A 50 2.69 17.10 -26.85
C ALA A 50 2.24 16.01 -25.87
N THR A 51 1.61 14.96 -26.39
CA THR A 51 1.23 13.76 -25.63
C THR A 51 1.79 12.51 -26.28
N ILE A 52 2.41 11.65 -25.47
CA ILE A 52 2.74 10.28 -25.81
C ILE A 52 1.88 9.35 -24.93
N ASN A 53 1.02 8.55 -25.56
CA ASN A 53 0.31 7.46 -24.90
C ASN A 53 1.09 6.16 -25.14
N LEU A 54 1.77 5.69 -24.10
CA LEU A 54 2.65 4.53 -24.12
C LEU A 54 1.95 3.32 -23.50
N ALA A 55 1.57 2.36 -24.34
CA ALA A 55 0.94 1.11 -23.90
C ALA A 55 1.98 0.07 -23.45
N GLY A 56 3.23 0.16 -23.90
CA GLY A 56 4.33 -0.68 -23.46
C GLY A 56 5.14 -0.09 -22.31
N SER A 57 6.35 -0.63 -22.13
CA SER A 57 7.34 -0.15 -21.17
C SER A 57 8.17 1.00 -21.75
N TYR A 58 8.72 1.83 -20.86
CA TYR A 58 9.78 2.77 -21.18
C TYR A 58 11.13 2.12 -20.87
N ASN A 59 12.02 2.06 -21.85
CA ASN A 59 13.36 1.48 -21.71
C ASN A 59 14.40 2.45 -22.26
N GLU A 60 15.21 3.04 -21.39
CA GLU A 60 16.37 3.85 -21.76
C GLU A 60 17.65 3.14 -21.34
N THR A 61 18.40 2.66 -22.34
CA THR A 61 19.69 1.97 -22.17
C THR A 61 20.86 2.79 -22.70
N GLY A 62 20.61 4.03 -23.13
CA GLY A 62 21.58 4.98 -23.66
C GLY A 62 20.88 6.18 -24.30
N GLY A 63 21.64 7.11 -24.88
CA GLY A 63 21.08 8.27 -25.57
C GLY A 63 20.45 9.32 -24.65
N ALA A 64 19.54 10.12 -25.20
CA ALA A 64 18.81 11.15 -24.47
C ALA A 64 17.34 11.19 -24.90
N PHE A 65 16.44 11.26 -23.90
CA PHE A 65 15.02 11.52 -24.09
C PHE A 65 14.65 12.90 -23.56
N LEU A 66 14.27 13.79 -24.47
CA LEU A 66 14.14 15.22 -24.19
C LEU A 66 12.73 15.75 -24.47
N CYS A 67 12.42 16.85 -23.79
CA CYS A 67 11.42 17.81 -24.20
C CYS A 67 12.06 19.20 -24.07
N SER A 68 12.65 19.69 -25.15
CA SER A 68 13.34 21.00 -25.14
C SER A 68 12.39 22.19 -25.31
N GLY A 69 11.17 21.93 -25.78
CA GLY A 69 10.16 22.93 -26.10
C GLY A 69 9.38 23.43 -24.89
N ALA A 70 8.92 24.67 -24.95
CA ALA A 70 8.11 25.29 -23.89
C ALA A 70 6.68 24.72 -23.80
N GLY A 71 6.20 24.01 -24.83
CA GLY A 71 4.86 23.42 -24.83
C GLY A 71 4.69 22.23 -23.88
N GLY A 72 5.79 21.59 -23.49
CA GLY A 72 5.79 20.45 -22.59
C GLY A 72 5.35 19.12 -23.20
N LEU A 73 5.61 18.04 -22.48
CA LEU A 73 5.27 16.68 -22.85
C LEU A 73 4.47 16.01 -21.73
N ALA A 74 3.31 15.45 -22.08
CA ALA A 74 2.61 14.48 -21.26
C ALA A 74 2.97 13.06 -21.72
N LEU A 75 3.71 12.33 -20.88
CA LEU A 75 3.99 10.91 -21.08
C LEU A 75 3.01 10.07 -20.25
N ASN A 76 2.03 9.47 -20.90
CA ASN A 76 0.98 8.69 -20.27
C ASN A 76 1.24 7.19 -20.44
N PHE A 77 1.41 6.48 -19.34
CA PHE A 77 1.44 5.03 -19.31
C PHE A 77 0.00 4.50 -19.33
N THR A 78 -0.35 3.74 -20.35
CA THR A 78 -1.72 3.23 -20.58
C THR A 78 -1.81 1.71 -20.44
N GLY A 79 -0.68 1.02 -20.42
CA GLY A 79 -0.63 -0.44 -20.31
C GLY A 79 -0.64 -0.95 -18.88
N VAL A 80 -0.94 -2.25 -18.75
CA VAL A 80 -0.87 -3.00 -17.50
C VAL A 80 0.46 -3.77 -17.43
N ASN A 81 1.02 -3.85 -16.24
CA ASN A 81 2.26 -4.53 -15.88
C ASN A 81 3.44 -4.02 -16.70
N LYS A 82 3.54 -2.69 -16.84
CA LYS A 82 4.62 -2.03 -17.56
C LYS A 82 5.68 -1.52 -16.61
N THR A 83 6.84 -1.23 -17.16
CA THR A 83 8.01 -0.81 -16.41
C THR A 83 8.56 0.50 -16.92
N PHE A 84 9.08 1.30 -16.01
CA PHE A 84 10.00 2.39 -16.32
C PHE A 84 11.42 1.93 -15.98
N THR A 85 12.28 1.83 -16.99
CA THR A 85 13.68 1.44 -16.84
C THR A 85 14.57 2.48 -17.50
N GLN A 86 15.47 3.07 -16.71
CA GLN A 86 16.52 3.98 -17.15
C GLN A 86 17.86 3.44 -16.62
N SER A 87 18.41 2.45 -17.33
CA SER A 87 19.67 1.81 -16.93
C SER A 87 20.91 2.58 -17.40
N ALA A 88 20.73 3.50 -18.36
CA ALA A 88 21.70 4.51 -18.78
C ALA A 88 20.95 5.67 -19.48
N GLY A 89 21.67 6.56 -20.17
CA GLY A 89 21.08 7.67 -20.91
C GLY A 89 20.75 8.89 -20.06
N THR A 90 19.92 9.80 -20.58
CA THR A 90 19.55 11.05 -19.90
C THR A 90 18.14 11.47 -20.26
N ILE A 91 17.28 11.53 -19.25
CA ILE A 91 15.98 12.22 -19.29
C ILE A 91 16.16 13.63 -18.75
N ASN A 92 15.66 14.63 -19.49
CA ASN A 92 15.50 15.99 -18.98
C ASN A 92 14.04 16.26 -18.62
N PRO A 93 13.61 16.03 -17.36
CA PRO A 93 12.19 16.10 -16.98
C PRO A 93 11.67 17.53 -16.82
N ALA A 94 12.45 18.58 -17.15
CA ALA A 94 12.09 19.98 -16.90
C ALA A 94 10.70 20.36 -17.45
N ASN A 95 10.35 19.82 -18.63
CA ASN A 95 9.08 20.08 -19.29
C ASN A 95 8.24 18.81 -19.50
N MET A 96 8.45 17.77 -18.67
CA MET A 96 7.75 16.49 -18.80
C MET A 96 6.88 16.21 -17.59
N SER A 97 5.60 15.96 -17.83
CA SER A 97 4.67 15.39 -16.87
C SER A 97 4.38 13.92 -17.21
N PHE A 98 4.20 13.12 -16.18
CA PHE A 98 4.02 11.66 -16.27
C PHE A 98 2.67 11.27 -15.67
N THR A 99 1.97 10.35 -16.32
CA THR A 99 0.70 9.84 -15.81
C THR A 99 0.66 8.32 -15.88
N VAL A 100 0.34 7.66 -14.77
CA VAL A 100 -0.17 6.29 -14.80
C VAL A 100 -1.69 6.40 -14.94
N ASN A 101 -2.21 6.06 -16.13
CA ASN A 101 -3.62 6.24 -16.45
C ASN A 101 -4.53 5.27 -15.69
N SER A 102 -5.83 5.55 -15.73
CA SER A 102 -6.83 4.66 -15.14
C SER A 102 -6.75 3.26 -15.72
N GLY A 103 -6.67 2.26 -14.83
CA GLY A 103 -6.53 0.84 -15.19
C GLY A 103 -5.12 0.43 -15.63
N ALA A 104 -4.17 1.37 -15.74
CA ALA A 104 -2.77 1.07 -16.09
C ALA A 104 -1.96 0.69 -14.84
N SER A 105 -0.83 0.00 -15.03
CA SER A 105 0.14 -0.19 -13.95
C SER A 105 1.59 -0.06 -14.41
N LEU A 106 2.37 0.65 -13.59
CA LEU A 106 3.77 0.96 -13.81
C LEU A 106 4.62 0.51 -12.63
N THR A 107 5.69 -0.23 -12.89
CA THR A 107 6.73 -0.56 -11.91
C THR A 107 7.99 0.24 -12.22
N LEU A 108 8.54 0.91 -11.21
CA LEU A 108 9.81 1.61 -11.33
C LEU A 108 10.96 0.62 -11.13
N ASN A 109 11.79 0.44 -12.17
CA ASN A 109 13.06 -0.27 -12.05
C ASN A 109 14.22 0.69 -11.71
N ASN A 110 14.03 1.97 -11.97
CA ASN A 110 14.96 3.06 -11.63
C ASN A 110 14.17 4.26 -11.07
N GLY A 111 14.85 5.15 -10.37
CA GLY A 111 14.27 6.42 -9.92
C GLY A 111 13.86 7.33 -11.08
N LEU A 112 12.90 8.21 -10.84
CA LEU A 112 12.41 9.16 -11.83
C LEU A 112 12.28 10.55 -11.19
N SER A 113 12.90 11.56 -11.80
CA SER A 113 12.77 12.95 -11.34
C SER A 113 11.64 13.67 -12.06
N VAL A 114 10.90 14.50 -11.33
CA VAL A 114 9.82 15.36 -11.83
C VAL A 114 10.28 16.82 -11.75
N GLY A 115 10.28 17.51 -12.90
CA GLY A 115 10.74 18.89 -13.01
C GLY A 115 9.82 19.90 -12.30
N THR A 116 10.33 21.10 -12.02
CA THR A 116 9.54 22.20 -11.44
C THR A 116 8.31 22.50 -12.28
N GLY A 117 7.14 22.60 -11.65
CA GLY A 117 5.87 22.86 -12.34
C GLY A 117 5.30 21.64 -13.09
N GLN A 118 6.00 20.50 -13.11
CA GLN A 118 5.55 19.27 -13.71
C GLN A 118 4.92 18.32 -12.69
N ASN A 119 4.19 17.33 -13.20
CA ASN A 119 3.42 16.40 -12.39
C ASN A 119 3.81 14.94 -12.66
N PHE A 120 3.82 14.13 -11.62
CA PHE A 120 3.65 12.68 -11.73
C PHE A 120 2.31 12.33 -11.09
N THR A 121 1.37 11.83 -11.90
CA THR A 121 0.02 11.52 -11.46
C THR A 121 -0.27 10.04 -11.55
N VAL A 122 -0.72 9.44 -10.43
CA VAL A 122 -1.37 8.13 -10.42
C VAL A 122 -2.87 8.36 -10.44
N SER A 123 -3.51 8.01 -11.55
CA SER A 123 -4.94 8.23 -11.76
C SER A 123 -5.80 7.25 -10.95
N ASN A 124 -7.12 7.51 -10.90
CA ASN A 124 -8.09 6.55 -10.37
C ASN A 124 -7.90 5.18 -11.02
N ASN A 125 -7.82 4.09 -10.24
CA ASN A 125 -7.50 2.73 -10.69
C ASN A 125 -6.14 2.55 -11.39
N GLY A 126 -5.29 3.58 -11.44
CA GLY A 126 -3.90 3.46 -11.84
C GLY A 126 -3.06 2.88 -10.70
N THR A 127 -2.05 2.08 -11.02
CA THR A 127 -1.15 1.48 -10.01
C THR A 127 0.30 1.86 -10.28
N LEU A 128 0.95 2.48 -9.30
CA LEU A 128 2.39 2.69 -9.31
C LEU A 128 3.06 1.79 -8.27
N ASN A 129 3.99 0.92 -8.70
CA ASN A 129 4.85 0.14 -7.82
C ASN A 129 6.24 0.73 -7.81
N CYS A 130 6.68 1.29 -6.68
CA CYS A 130 7.97 1.95 -6.61
C CYS A 130 9.13 0.98 -6.34
N GLY A 131 8.87 -0.17 -5.71
CA GLY A 131 9.94 -0.98 -5.12
C GLY A 131 10.76 -0.13 -4.15
N THR A 132 12.09 -0.15 -4.26
CA THR A 132 12.99 0.76 -3.52
C THR A 132 13.34 2.03 -4.29
N ASN A 133 12.76 2.23 -5.48
CA ASN A 133 13.05 3.40 -6.31
C ASN A 133 12.25 4.63 -5.85
N VAL A 134 12.77 5.80 -6.20
CA VAL A 134 12.21 7.09 -5.75
C VAL A 134 11.65 7.90 -6.91
N ILE A 135 10.51 8.55 -6.69
CA ILE A 135 10.07 9.68 -7.50
C ILE A 135 10.53 10.95 -6.81
N SER A 136 11.48 11.68 -7.40
CA SER A 136 12.14 12.84 -6.80
C SER A 136 11.89 14.12 -7.59
N GLY A 137 12.54 15.22 -7.20
CA GLY A 137 12.57 16.46 -7.98
C GLY A 137 11.63 17.55 -7.47
N ALA A 138 11.69 18.72 -8.09
CA ALA A 138 10.98 19.91 -7.62
C ALA A 138 9.49 19.96 -8.01
N GLY A 139 9.02 19.00 -8.80
CA GLY A 139 7.63 18.92 -9.24
C GLY A 139 6.67 18.40 -8.18
N THR A 140 5.50 17.98 -8.66
CA THR A 140 4.39 17.50 -7.85
C THR A 140 4.12 16.02 -8.10
N PHE A 141 4.05 15.24 -7.04
CA PHE A 141 3.47 13.90 -7.09
C PHE A 141 2.01 13.96 -6.63
N THR A 142 1.10 13.32 -7.38
CA THR A 142 -0.32 13.21 -7.04
C THR A 142 -0.80 11.77 -7.10
N LEU A 143 -1.26 11.25 -5.96
CA LEU A 143 -2.03 10.02 -5.87
C LEU A 143 -3.51 10.35 -5.85
N SER A 144 -4.22 10.06 -6.94
CA SER A 144 -5.64 10.36 -7.07
C SER A 144 -6.51 9.39 -6.26
N SER A 145 -7.75 9.78 -5.98
CA SER A 145 -8.76 8.88 -5.39
C SER A 145 -8.90 7.62 -6.24
N GLY A 146 -8.88 6.45 -5.60
CA GLY A 146 -8.88 5.13 -6.24
C GLY A 146 -7.56 4.71 -6.88
N GLY A 147 -6.53 5.54 -6.88
CA GLY A 147 -5.18 5.15 -7.29
C GLY A 147 -4.53 4.19 -6.28
N THR A 148 -3.54 3.42 -6.74
CA THR A 148 -2.78 2.49 -5.90
C THR A 148 -1.30 2.85 -5.89
N LEU A 149 -0.70 2.95 -4.69
CA LEU A 149 0.72 3.16 -4.50
C LEU A 149 1.35 1.97 -3.77
N GLY A 150 2.20 1.23 -4.48
CA GLY A 150 3.09 0.21 -3.96
C GLY A 150 4.40 0.82 -3.45
N ILE A 151 4.67 0.57 -2.17
CA ILE A 151 5.69 1.22 -1.36
C ILE A 151 6.67 0.16 -0.87
N GLY A 152 7.91 0.22 -1.34
CA GLY A 152 8.98 -0.69 -0.92
C GLY A 152 10.09 -0.03 -0.10
N ASP A 153 10.09 1.29 0.06
CA ASP A 153 11.07 1.99 0.90
C ASP A 153 10.84 1.67 2.40
N PRO A 154 11.91 1.49 3.21
CA PRO A 154 11.80 1.21 4.65
C PRO A 154 11.05 2.29 5.43
N ASN A 155 11.12 3.54 4.99
CA ASN A 155 10.43 4.68 5.62
C ASN A 155 9.06 4.96 4.99
N CYS A 156 8.58 4.05 4.14
CA CYS A 156 7.32 4.15 3.42
C CYS A 156 7.21 5.40 2.53
N VAL A 157 6.44 6.40 2.98
CA VAL A 157 6.28 7.70 2.31
C VAL A 157 6.40 8.83 3.32
N GLY A 158 6.79 9.99 2.81
CA GLY A 158 6.89 11.19 3.59
C GLY A 158 6.15 12.39 3.00
N LEU A 159 5.81 13.41 3.79
CA LEU A 159 5.30 14.69 3.28
C LEU A 159 6.37 15.67 2.78
N SER A 160 7.62 15.54 3.23
CA SER A 160 8.74 16.40 2.83
C SER A 160 10.08 15.67 2.94
N GLY A 161 11.17 16.30 2.48
CA GLY A 161 12.54 15.81 2.61
C GLY A 161 12.83 14.52 1.81
N SER A 162 14.04 13.98 1.97
CA SER A 162 14.50 12.79 1.23
C SER A 162 14.15 11.47 1.94
N SER A 163 12.87 11.27 2.26
CA SER A 163 12.39 10.07 2.95
C SER A 163 11.24 9.40 2.19
N GLY A 164 11.27 8.07 2.10
CA GLY A 164 10.27 7.26 1.44
C GLY A 164 10.41 7.21 -0.09
N ASN A 165 9.49 6.49 -0.74
CA ASN A 165 9.47 6.34 -2.20
C ASN A 165 9.13 7.64 -2.95
N ILE A 166 8.40 8.57 -2.32
CA ILE A 166 8.01 9.83 -2.95
C ILE A 166 8.77 10.96 -2.27
N GLN A 167 9.69 11.56 -3.02
CA GLN A 167 10.63 12.59 -2.58
C GLN A 167 10.51 13.89 -3.40
N THR A 168 9.40 14.09 -4.10
CA THR A 168 9.12 15.37 -4.77
C THR A 168 8.96 16.50 -3.76
N THR A 169 9.15 17.75 -4.19
CA THR A 169 8.89 18.93 -3.33
C THR A 169 7.42 19.01 -2.93
N ASN A 170 6.51 18.84 -3.89
CA ASN A 170 5.08 18.83 -3.61
C ASN A 170 4.54 17.40 -3.67
N ARG A 171 3.77 17.00 -2.66
CA ARG A 171 3.20 15.65 -2.53
C ARG A 171 1.74 15.74 -2.17
N SER A 172 0.90 15.12 -2.98
CA SER A 172 -0.53 15.01 -2.75
C SER A 172 -0.89 13.54 -2.60
N PHE A 173 -1.13 13.13 -1.35
CA PHE A 173 -1.68 11.83 -0.99
C PHE A 173 -3.14 12.00 -0.58
N THR A 174 -3.97 11.03 -0.91
CA THR A 174 -5.39 11.05 -0.51
C THR A 174 -5.74 9.85 0.35
N ALA A 175 -6.63 10.08 1.31
CA ALA A 175 -7.23 9.00 2.09
C ALA A 175 -8.01 8.03 1.19
N ALA A 176 -8.54 8.48 0.05
CA ALA A 176 -9.35 7.66 -0.85
C ALA A 176 -8.56 6.75 -1.81
N ALA A 177 -7.29 6.50 -1.53
CA ALA A 177 -6.42 5.65 -2.33
C ALA A 177 -6.12 4.30 -1.63
N THR A 178 -5.45 3.42 -2.37
CA THR A 178 -4.91 2.15 -1.86
C THR A 178 -3.41 2.27 -1.64
N TYR A 179 -2.95 1.93 -0.44
CA TYR A 179 -1.53 1.88 -0.09
C TYR A 179 -1.11 0.42 0.11
N VAL A 180 -0.02 0.00 -0.54
CA VAL A 180 0.50 -1.36 -0.46
C VAL A 180 1.92 -1.29 0.11
N LEU A 181 2.10 -1.79 1.33
CA LEU A 181 3.41 -1.89 1.98
C LEU A 181 4.04 -3.21 1.58
N ASN A 182 4.94 -3.17 0.57
CA ASN A 182 5.51 -4.33 -0.10
C ASN A 182 7.04 -4.27 -0.22
N GLY A 183 7.70 -3.71 0.80
CA GLY A 183 9.16 -3.75 0.90
C GLY A 183 9.71 -5.16 1.09
N THR A 184 11.02 -5.30 0.90
CA THR A 184 11.78 -6.54 1.15
C THR A 184 12.56 -6.52 2.46
N VAL A 185 12.51 -5.39 3.17
CA VAL A 185 13.09 -5.16 4.50
C VAL A 185 12.01 -4.59 5.42
N PRO A 186 12.20 -4.60 6.75
CA PRO A 186 11.19 -4.07 7.68
C PRO A 186 10.80 -2.64 7.32
N GLN A 187 9.50 -2.40 7.23
CA GLN A 187 8.96 -1.06 6.96
C GLN A 187 8.41 -0.44 8.23
N PHE A 188 8.72 0.84 8.44
CA PHE A 188 8.24 1.59 9.59
C PHE A 188 7.33 2.73 9.15
N VAL A 189 6.06 2.62 9.52
CA VAL A 189 5.07 3.68 9.33
C VAL A 189 5.17 4.65 10.51
N GLY A 190 6.15 5.55 10.51
CA GLY A 190 6.20 6.55 11.59
C GLY A 190 7.42 7.45 11.75
N VAL A 191 8.51 7.35 10.98
CA VAL A 191 9.67 8.22 11.23
C VAL A 191 9.55 9.56 10.51
N GLY A 192 9.38 10.63 11.29
CA GLY A 192 9.69 12.00 10.90
C GLY A 192 8.60 12.81 10.21
N LEU A 193 7.43 12.24 9.89
CA LEU A 193 6.39 12.96 9.14
C LEU A 193 4.99 12.73 9.75
N SER A 194 4.41 13.81 10.29
CA SER A 194 2.97 14.00 10.27
C SER A 194 2.53 13.87 8.82
N GLY A 195 1.87 12.78 8.41
CA GLY A 195 1.29 12.68 7.07
C GLY A 195 1.62 11.45 6.23
N PHE A 196 2.00 10.32 6.83
CA PHE A 196 1.37 9.09 6.35
C PHE A 196 -0.14 9.22 6.66
N PRO A 197 -1.06 8.96 5.72
CA PRO A 197 -2.47 9.14 6.01
C PRO A 197 -2.87 8.20 7.15
N VAL A 198 -3.18 8.80 8.30
CA VAL A 198 -3.71 8.10 9.49
C VAL A 198 -5.10 7.53 9.25
N PHE A 199 -5.70 7.86 8.09
CA PHE A 199 -6.98 7.38 7.61
C PHE A 199 -6.88 7.08 6.11
N VAL A 200 -7.02 5.82 5.71
CA VAL A 200 -6.93 5.38 4.31
C VAL A 200 -8.11 4.50 3.94
N GLN A 201 -8.44 4.46 2.66
CA GLN A 201 -9.49 3.60 2.14
C GLN A 201 -9.01 2.17 2.21
N ASN A 202 -7.90 1.85 1.54
CA ASN A 202 -7.38 0.49 1.55
C ASN A 202 -5.92 0.47 1.96
N LEU A 203 -5.58 -0.51 2.78
CA LEU A 203 -4.21 -0.80 3.19
C LEU A 203 -3.93 -2.27 2.94
N THR A 204 -2.85 -2.56 2.22
CA THR A 204 -2.36 -3.93 2.04
C THR A 204 -0.99 -4.08 2.71
N ILE A 205 -0.88 -5.05 3.60
CA ILE A 205 0.38 -5.50 4.20
C ILE A 205 0.87 -6.70 3.39
N ASN A 206 1.96 -6.51 2.66
CA ASN A 206 2.56 -7.53 1.81
C ASN A 206 4.10 -7.48 1.91
N ASN A 207 4.61 -7.48 3.14
CA ASN A 207 6.03 -7.39 3.43
C ASN A 207 6.39 -8.46 4.46
N SER A 208 6.98 -9.56 4.01
CA SER A 208 7.37 -10.69 4.86
C SER A 208 8.42 -10.34 5.93
N ALA A 209 9.18 -9.26 5.75
CA ALA A 209 10.09 -8.75 6.77
C ALA A 209 9.39 -7.94 7.87
N GLY A 210 8.09 -7.69 7.72
CA GLY A 210 7.23 -7.04 8.70
C GLY A 210 7.03 -5.54 8.47
N VAL A 211 5.91 -5.06 8.99
CA VAL A 211 5.56 -3.63 9.04
C VAL A 211 5.38 -3.25 10.50
N THR A 212 5.89 -2.10 10.91
CA THR A 212 5.69 -1.56 12.26
C THR A 212 5.00 -0.21 12.19
N LEU A 213 3.95 -0.04 12.99
CA LEU A 213 3.26 1.23 13.14
C LEU A 213 3.90 2.07 14.23
N GLY A 214 4.39 3.24 13.86
CA GLY A 214 4.77 4.32 14.79
C GLY A 214 3.59 5.22 15.17
N ILE A 215 2.43 5.06 14.54
CA ILE A 215 1.19 5.81 14.77
C ILE A 215 -0.05 4.92 14.65
N THR A 216 -1.12 5.26 15.37
CA THR A 216 -2.43 4.63 15.16
C THR A 216 -2.96 4.97 13.76
N MET A 217 -3.48 3.96 13.06
CA MET A 217 -4.02 4.10 11.72
C MET A 217 -5.45 3.58 11.64
N SER A 218 -6.21 4.14 10.71
CA SER A 218 -7.59 3.78 10.45
C SER A 218 -7.79 3.46 8.97
N VAL A 219 -8.50 2.36 8.69
CA VAL A 219 -8.81 1.85 7.36
C VAL A 219 -10.32 1.79 7.19
N TYR A 220 -10.88 2.58 6.27
CA TYR A 220 -12.33 2.70 6.10
C TYR A 220 -12.92 1.93 4.91
N GLY A 221 -12.07 1.37 4.06
CA GLY A 221 -12.39 0.34 3.08
C GLY A 221 -11.91 -1.00 3.60
N THR A 222 -10.85 -1.55 3.00
CA THR A 222 -10.35 -2.90 3.31
C THR A 222 -8.91 -2.91 3.82
N LEU A 223 -8.68 -3.59 4.95
CA LEU A 223 -7.34 -4.01 5.39
C LEU A 223 -7.05 -5.41 4.84
N THR A 224 -6.01 -5.53 4.02
CA THR A 224 -5.57 -6.81 3.45
C THR A 224 -4.25 -7.24 4.09
N LEU A 225 -4.25 -8.43 4.70
CA LEU A 225 -3.04 -9.05 5.27
C LEU A 225 -2.57 -10.18 4.36
N SER A 226 -1.72 -9.86 3.37
CA SER A 226 -1.22 -10.83 2.38
C SER A 226 0.05 -11.53 2.82
N SER A 227 1.01 -10.80 3.40
CA SER A 227 2.30 -11.35 3.83
C SER A 227 2.93 -10.50 4.93
N GLY A 228 3.45 -11.18 5.96
CA GLY A 228 4.21 -10.59 7.05
C GLY A 228 3.37 -10.04 8.20
N VAL A 229 4.07 -9.75 9.30
CA VAL A 229 3.44 -9.30 10.54
C VAL A 229 3.29 -7.78 10.54
N LEU A 230 2.07 -7.31 10.85
CA LEU A 230 1.80 -5.91 11.17
C LEU A 230 1.94 -5.70 12.68
N ASN A 231 3.02 -5.09 13.11
CA ASN A 231 3.30 -4.77 14.51
C ASN A 231 2.68 -3.43 14.86
N THR A 232 1.75 -3.40 15.82
CA THR A 232 1.14 -2.13 16.24
C THR A 232 1.82 -1.52 17.46
N GLY A 233 2.54 -2.30 18.28
CA GLY A 233 3.14 -1.80 19.52
C GLY A 233 2.07 -1.19 20.43
N THR A 234 2.26 0.06 20.85
CA THR A 234 1.26 0.82 21.62
C THR A 234 0.16 1.45 20.77
N ASN A 235 0.30 1.39 19.43
CA ASN A 235 -0.66 1.93 18.49
C ASN A 235 -1.75 0.89 18.17
N LEU A 236 -2.75 1.35 17.43
CA LEU A 236 -3.90 0.58 17.02
C LEU A 236 -4.04 0.60 15.49
N ILE A 237 -4.45 -0.52 14.90
CA ILE A 237 -5.01 -0.54 13.55
C ILE A 237 -6.54 -0.63 13.65
N ASN A 238 -7.24 0.41 13.20
CA ASN A 238 -8.70 0.49 13.22
C ASN A 238 -9.26 0.13 11.85
N VAL A 239 -10.18 -0.81 11.78
CA VAL A 239 -10.97 -1.09 10.59
C VAL A 239 -12.38 -0.59 10.82
N THR A 240 -12.71 0.57 10.22
CA THR A 240 -13.95 1.29 10.50
C THR A 240 -15.11 0.86 9.61
N SER A 241 -14.84 0.15 8.52
CA SER A 241 -15.88 -0.47 7.70
C SER A 241 -16.57 -1.58 8.47
N THR A 242 -17.90 -1.57 8.51
CA THR A 242 -18.73 -2.59 9.19
C THR A 242 -19.00 -3.82 8.33
N GLY A 243 -18.76 -3.75 7.01
CA GLY A 243 -19.02 -4.85 6.09
C GLY A 243 -18.10 -6.06 6.29
N ALA A 244 -18.51 -7.21 5.76
CA ALA A 244 -17.72 -8.45 5.82
C ALA A 244 -16.39 -8.36 5.04
N ALA A 245 -16.37 -7.61 3.93
CA ALA A 245 -15.18 -7.38 3.10
C ALA A 245 -14.21 -6.31 3.67
N ALA A 246 -14.45 -5.82 4.88
CA ALA A 246 -13.61 -4.81 5.54
C ALA A 246 -12.20 -5.32 5.87
N MET A 247 -12.00 -6.64 5.91
CA MET A 247 -10.68 -7.24 5.97
C MET A 247 -10.59 -8.48 5.09
N SER A 248 -9.38 -8.80 4.63
CA SER A 248 -9.10 -10.04 3.91
C SER A 248 -7.68 -10.57 4.21
N GLY A 249 -7.45 -11.85 3.93
CA GLY A 249 -6.20 -12.53 4.27
C GLY A 249 -6.16 -12.97 5.74
N GLY A 250 -4.97 -12.96 6.33
CA GLY A 250 -4.74 -13.51 7.66
C GLY A 250 -4.28 -14.97 7.62
N SER A 251 -3.12 -15.26 8.20
CA SER A 251 -2.53 -16.60 8.29
C SER A 251 -1.45 -16.64 9.36
N SER A 252 -0.83 -17.80 9.58
CA SER A 252 0.36 -17.93 10.44
C SER A 252 1.59 -17.15 9.94
N SER A 253 1.59 -16.70 8.68
CA SER A 253 2.65 -15.88 8.08
C SER A 253 2.22 -14.43 7.83
N SER A 254 0.99 -14.05 8.21
CA SER A 254 0.42 -12.75 7.91
C SER A 254 -0.67 -12.38 8.91
N TYR A 255 -0.35 -11.59 9.93
CA TYR A 255 -1.29 -11.26 11.02
C TYR A 255 -0.90 -9.96 11.73
N VAL A 256 -1.77 -9.48 12.60
CA VAL A 256 -1.52 -8.31 13.46
C VAL A 256 -0.88 -8.77 14.77
N ASN A 257 0.34 -8.35 15.05
CA ASN A 257 0.96 -8.46 16.37
C ASN A 257 0.63 -7.18 17.17
N GLY A 258 -0.35 -7.30 18.05
CA GLY A 258 -0.86 -6.18 18.86
C GLY A 258 -2.37 -5.95 18.69
N ALA A 259 -2.81 -4.71 18.90
CA ALA A 259 -4.22 -4.37 18.95
C ALA A 259 -4.81 -4.12 17.55
N LEU A 260 -5.91 -4.82 17.24
CA LEU A 260 -6.74 -4.62 16.06
C LEU A 260 -8.17 -4.27 16.48
N GLN A 261 -8.67 -3.12 16.03
CA GLN A 261 -10.06 -2.73 16.21
C GLN A 261 -10.87 -2.98 14.95
N LYS A 262 -12.08 -3.54 15.10
CA LYS A 262 -13.05 -3.71 14.02
C LYS A 262 -14.40 -3.11 14.43
N ALA A 263 -14.94 -2.26 13.57
CA ALA A 263 -16.31 -1.77 13.68
C ALA A 263 -17.32 -2.84 13.21
N PHE A 264 -18.46 -2.94 13.90
CA PHE A 264 -19.59 -3.77 13.53
C PHE A 264 -20.87 -2.94 13.55
N GLY A 265 -21.70 -3.11 12.53
CA GLY A 265 -23.01 -2.46 12.42
C GLY A 265 -24.14 -3.46 12.66
N THR A 266 -25.39 -3.00 12.67
CA THR A 266 -26.57 -3.87 12.73
C THR A 266 -26.91 -4.52 11.37
N ALA A 267 -26.46 -3.90 10.27
CA ALA A 267 -26.60 -4.46 8.93
C ALA A 267 -25.71 -5.70 8.76
N GLY A 268 -26.26 -6.77 8.18
CA GLY A 268 -25.53 -8.02 7.95
C GLY A 268 -25.57 -9.02 9.11
N ASN A 269 -26.39 -8.80 10.13
CA ASN A 269 -26.63 -9.80 11.17
C ASN A 269 -27.28 -11.09 10.60
N PRO A 270 -26.93 -12.27 11.15
CA PRO A 270 -25.79 -12.52 12.04
C PRO A 270 -24.46 -12.41 11.29
N GLN A 271 -23.47 -11.78 11.93
CA GLN A 271 -22.15 -11.58 11.35
C GLN A 271 -21.16 -12.66 11.77
N SER A 272 -20.15 -12.88 10.92
CA SER A 272 -18.97 -13.67 11.24
C SER A 272 -17.72 -12.87 10.92
N PHE A 273 -16.71 -12.95 11.78
CA PHE A 273 -15.46 -12.23 11.61
C PHE A 273 -14.33 -12.91 12.38
N THR A 274 -13.18 -13.04 11.74
CA THR A 274 -11.95 -13.48 12.39
C THR A 274 -11.07 -12.26 12.65
N PHE A 275 -10.62 -12.08 13.88
CA PHE A 275 -9.52 -11.18 14.22
C PHE A 275 -8.21 -11.92 13.94
N PRO A 276 -7.47 -11.62 12.86
CA PRO A 276 -6.19 -12.23 12.55
C PRO A 276 -5.10 -11.60 13.40
N ILE A 277 -5.10 -11.93 14.69
CA ILE A 277 -4.17 -11.40 15.69
C ILE A 277 -3.20 -12.48 16.18
N GLY A 278 -2.08 -12.04 16.73
CA GLY A 278 -1.04 -12.86 17.30
C GLY A 278 -0.13 -12.06 18.21
N ASP A 279 1.00 -12.66 18.58
CA ASP A 279 2.12 -11.99 19.24
C ASP A 279 3.36 -11.97 18.34
N GLY A 280 4.56 -11.71 18.89
CA GLY A 280 5.79 -11.68 18.08
C GLY A 280 6.21 -13.02 17.47
N SER A 281 5.57 -14.14 17.82
CA SER A 281 5.96 -15.48 17.39
C SER A 281 4.79 -16.32 16.88
N ASN A 282 3.59 -16.13 17.40
CA ASN A 282 2.46 -17.04 17.18
C ASN A 282 1.21 -16.30 16.70
N TYR A 283 0.58 -16.88 15.68
CA TYR A 283 -0.75 -16.51 15.22
C TYR A 283 -1.81 -17.20 16.09
N ALA A 284 -2.63 -16.41 16.78
CA ALA A 284 -3.62 -16.91 17.74
C ALA A 284 -4.95 -16.14 17.58
N PRO A 285 -5.68 -16.36 16.47
CA PRO A 285 -6.82 -15.55 16.10
C PRO A 285 -8.06 -15.82 16.96
N ILE A 286 -8.97 -14.85 16.97
CA ILE A 286 -10.32 -15.00 17.55
C ILE A 286 -11.33 -15.05 16.41
N THR A 287 -12.11 -16.12 16.34
CA THR A 287 -13.21 -16.25 15.38
C THR A 287 -14.53 -15.99 16.08
N LEU A 288 -15.26 -14.98 15.61
CA LEU A 288 -16.64 -14.71 16.01
C LEU A 288 -17.59 -15.24 14.94
N THR A 289 -18.63 -15.94 15.36
CA THR A 289 -19.74 -16.38 14.52
C THR A 289 -21.07 -16.08 15.20
N SER A 290 -22.16 -16.06 14.44
CA SER A 290 -23.50 -15.79 14.97
C SER A 290 -23.59 -14.47 15.76
N LEU A 291 -22.75 -13.49 15.42
CA LEU A 291 -22.65 -12.20 16.11
C LEU A 291 -23.85 -11.34 15.72
N ASN A 292 -24.80 -11.17 16.63
CA ASN A 292 -25.99 -10.34 16.41
C ASN A 292 -25.84 -9.01 17.13
N VAL A 293 -25.52 -7.97 16.37
CA VAL A 293 -25.29 -6.61 16.88
C VAL A 293 -26.61 -5.87 17.07
N THR A 294 -26.85 -5.33 18.26
CA THR A 294 -28.02 -4.52 18.62
C THR A 294 -27.70 -3.03 18.75
N THR A 295 -26.43 -2.67 18.96
CA THR A 295 -25.94 -1.29 18.92
C THR A 295 -24.60 -1.26 18.19
N THR A 296 -24.52 -0.47 17.11
CA THR A 296 -23.29 -0.28 16.33
C THR A 296 -22.16 0.20 17.23
N GLY A 297 -20.98 -0.38 17.04
CA GLY A 297 -19.79 -0.03 17.80
C GLY A 297 -18.59 -0.80 17.30
N SER A 298 -17.55 -0.92 18.11
CA SER A 298 -16.31 -1.60 17.75
C SER A 298 -15.84 -2.56 18.83
N LEU A 299 -15.14 -3.61 18.42
CA LEU A 299 -14.35 -4.45 19.31
C LEU A 299 -12.87 -4.28 18.96
N THR A 300 -12.06 -4.02 19.99
CA THR A 300 -10.60 -4.08 19.92
C THR A 300 -10.15 -5.41 20.48
N ALA A 301 -9.38 -6.17 19.70
CA ALA A 301 -8.84 -7.47 20.11
C ALA A 301 -7.31 -7.50 20.07
N ASN A 302 -6.71 -8.14 21.05
CA ASN A 302 -5.31 -8.56 21.05
C ASN A 302 -5.15 -9.88 21.84
N THR A 303 -3.94 -10.43 21.83
CA THR A 303 -3.57 -11.61 22.60
C THR A 303 -2.23 -11.40 23.28
N THR A 304 -2.03 -12.05 24.42
CA THR A 304 -0.78 -12.00 25.19
C THR A 304 -0.34 -13.43 25.50
N ALA A 305 0.90 -13.77 25.19
CA ALA A 305 1.53 -15.02 25.62
C ALA A 305 1.82 -14.97 27.12
N GLY A 306 1.68 -16.11 27.80
CA GLY A 306 1.83 -16.20 29.25
C GLY A 306 0.50 -16.44 29.97
N GLU A 307 0.63 -16.78 31.25
CA GLU A 307 -0.51 -16.98 32.14
C GLU A 307 -1.33 -15.72 32.31
N HIS A 308 -2.66 -15.87 32.34
CA HIS A 308 -3.53 -14.76 32.69
C HIS A 308 -3.28 -14.36 34.15
N PRO A 309 -3.14 -13.06 34.50
CA PRO A 309 -2.85 -12.63 35.87
C PRO A 309 -3.83 -13.14 36.94
N ASN A 310 -5.07 -13.42 36.53
CA ASN A 310 -6.13 -13.95 37.40
C ASN A 310 -6.39 -15.46 37.23
N VAL A 311 -5.47 -16.23 36.65
CA VAL A 311 -5.67 -17.68 36.44
C VAL A 311 -5.94 -18.41 37.76
N SER A 312 -5.31 -18.00 38.87
CA SER A 312 -5.50 -18.60 40.19
C SER A 312 -6.91 -18.46 40.76
N THR A 313 -7.62 -17.38 40.41
CA THR A 313 -9.02 -17.15 40.81
C THR A 313 -10.00 -17.54 39.72
N SER A 314 -9.50 -18.15 38.63
CA SER A 314 -10.30 -18.37 37.43
C SER A 314 -11.18 -19.61 37.45
N GLY A 315 -10.83 -20.56 38.31
CA GLY A 315 -11.33 -21.93 38.25
C GLY A 315 -10.75 -22.76 37.09
N ILE A 316 -9.81 -22.20 36.31
CA ILE A 316 -8.95 -22.93 35.38
C ILE A 316 -7.70 -23.41 36.13
N ASN A 317 -7.23 -24.61 35.83
CA ASN A 317 -6.00 -25.15 36.42
C ASN A 317 -4.80 -24.61 35.64
N ALA A 318 -4.03 -23.73 36.26
CA ALA A 318 -2.83 -23.07 35.71
C ALA A 318 -1.63 -24.00 35.42
N ASN A 319 -1.80 -25.32 35.49
CA ASN A 319 -0.80 -26.30 35.05
C ASN A 319 -1.35 -27.22 33.95
N LYS A 320 -2.57 -26.95 33.47
CA LYS A 320 -3.35 -27.77 32.53
C LYS A 320 -4.22 -26.90 31.64
N ASP A 321 -3.71 -25.76 31.19
CA ASP A 321 -4.45 -24.81 30.37
C ASP A 321 -3.66 -24.40 29.12
N VAL A 322 -4.07 -23.25 28.56
CA VAL A 322 -3.37 -22.57 27.49
C VAL A 322 -2.67 -21.38 28.13
N THR A 323 -1.34 -21.34 28.08
CA THR A 323 -0.50 -20.26 28.59
C THR A 323 -0.53 -19.05 27.64
N ARG A 324 -1.74 -18.55 27.39
CA ARG A 324 -2.08 -17.38 26.57
C ARG A 324 -3.46 -16.89 26.98
N TYR A 325 -3.67 -15.58 26.91
CA TYR A 325 -4.99 -14.98 27.02
C TYR A 325 -5.29 -14.00 25.90
N TRP A 326 -6.58 -13.68 25.77
CA TRP A 326 -7.09 -12.72 24.79
C TRP A 326 -7.85 -11.62 25.50
N THR A 327 -7.71 -10.39 25.02
CA THR A 327 -8.50 -9.26 25.51
C THR A 327 -9.37 -8.74 24.38
N LEU A 328 -10.68 -8.68 24.63
CA LEU A 328 -11.62 -7.96 23.78
C LEU A 328 -12.18 -6.78 24.56
N THR A 329 -12.03 -5.57 24.00
CA THR A 329 -12.52 -4.33 24.60
C THR A 329 -13.55 -3.70 23.68
N ASN A 330 -14.72 -3.34 24.23
CA ASN A 330 -15.80 -2.65 23.50
C ASN A 330 -15.74 -1.11 23.62
N SER A 331 -14.68 -0.56 24.20
CA SER A 331 -14.36 0.87 24.27
C SER A 331 -13.44 1.28 23.08
N PRO A 332 -13.54 2.52 22.54
CA PRO A 332 -14.39 3.63 22.98
C PRO A 332 -15.83 3.60 22.43
N SER A 333 -16.08 2.83 21.36
CA SER A 333 -17.41 2.77 20.72
C SER A 333 -18.16 1.54 21.20
N GLY A 334 -18.90 1.68 22.29
CA GLY A 334 -19.67 0.63 22.98
C GLY A 334 -20.60 -0.16 22.06
N ILE A 335 -20.12 -1.28 21.52
CA ILE A 335 -20.95 -2.26 20.80
C ILE A 335 -21.84 -3.01 21.81
N ALA A 336 -23.09 -3.25 21.41
CA ALA A 336 -23.99 -4.16 22.11
C ALA A 336 -24.39 -5.32 21.20
N VAL A 337 -24.44 -6.53 21.76
CA VAL A 337 -24.75 -7.77 21.04
C VAL A 337 -25.77 -8.59 21.82
N SER A 338 -26.71 -9.23 21.13
CA SER A 338 -27.71 -10.12 21.77
C SER A 338 -27.27 -11.58 21.78
N SER A 339 -26.42 -11.99 20.84
CA SER A 339 -25.83 -13.33 20.80
C SER A 339 -24.51 -13.32 20.03
N TYR A 340 -23.66 -14.28 20.35
CA TYR A 340 -22.41 -14.56 19.63
C TYR A 340 -21.90 -15.96 20.00
N SER A 341 -21.04 -16.51 19.16
CA SER A 341 -20.15 -17.62 19.48
C SER A 341 -18.72 -17.17 19.21
N ALA A 342 -17.81 -17.48 20.14
CA ALA A 342 -16.41 -17.06 20.06
C ALA A 342 -15.49 -18.29 20.20
N THR A 343 -14.58 -18.44 19.25
CA THR A 343 -13.53 -19.47 19.26
C THR A 343 -12.18 -18.78 19.38
N PHE A 344 -11.41 -19.15 20.39
CA PHE A 344 -10.06 -18.64 20.64
C PHE A 344 -9.06 -19.71 20.18
N ASN A 345 -8.24 -19.39 19.19
CA ASN A 345 -7.33 -20.34 18.57
C ASN A 345 -5.91 -20.11 19.10
N PHE A 346 -5.22 -21.20 19.43
CA PHE A 346 -3.87 -21.19 19.99
C PHE A 346 -2.98 -22.19 19.26
N VAL A 347 -1.67 -22.06 19.41
CA VAL A 347 -0.71 -23.03 18.86
C VAL A 347 -0.46 -24.16 19.86
N SER A 348 0.04 -25.30 19.41
CA SER A 348 0.35 -26.43 20.30
C SER A 348 1.36 -26.08 21.40
N GLY A 349 2.27 -25.14 21.12
CA GLY A 349 3.25 -24.66 22.08
C GLY A 349 2.67 -23.81 23.22
N ASP A 350 1.42 -23.35 23.10
CA ASP A 350 0.73 -22.64 24.18
C ASP A 350 0.09 -23.63 25.19
N VAL A 351 0.02 -24.94 24.88
CA VAL A 351 -0.69 -25.93 25.71
C VAL A 351 0.24 -26.56 26.74
N ASP A 352 -0.19 -26.52 28.00
CA ASP A 352 0.56 -27.13 29.09
C ASP A 352 0.77 -28.63 28.94
N ALA A 353 1.92 -29.10 29.43
CA ALA A 353 2.31 -30.50 29.33
C ALA A 353 1.27 -31.43 29.99
N GLY A 354 0.69 -32.33 29.19
CA GLY A 354 -0.31 -33.29 29.65
C GLY A 354 -1.69 -32.68 29.94
N ALA A 355 -2.00 -31.49 29.42
CA ALA A 355 -3.36 -30.97 29.35
C ALA A 355 -4.15 -31.68 28.24
N ASN A 356 -5.47 -31.81 28.40
CA ASN A 356 -6.38 -32.34 27.38
C ASN A 356 -7.28 -31.21 26.86
N THR A 357 -7.06 -30.80 25.60
CA THR A 357 -7.79 -29.68 24.98
C THR A 357 -9.31 -29.93 24.87
N GLY A 358 -9.76 -31.19 24.87
CA GLY A 358 -11.19 -31.52 24.91
C GLY A 358 -11.91 -31.13 26.20
N ASN A 359 -11.16 -30.84 27.27
CA ASN A 359 -11.70 -30.40 28.56
C ASN A 359 -11.63 -28.88 28.74
N PHE A 360 -11.09 -28.14 27.77
CA PHE A 360 -10.86 -26.71 27.93
C PHE A 360 -12.15 -25.91 27.94
N VAL A 361 -12.17 -24.87 28.76
CA VAL A 361 -13.24 -23.89 28.87
C VAL A 361 -12.65 -22.50 28.79
N VAL A 362 -13.45 -21.54 28.34
CA VAL A 362 -13.07 -20.12 28.35
C VAL A 362 -13.74 -19.46 29.55
N ARG A 363 -12.97 -18.67 30.31
CA ARG A 363 -13.48 -17.84 31.41
C ARG A 363 -13.16 -16.39 31.14
N ARG A 364 -14.08 -15.50 31.50
CA ARG A 364 -13.93 -14.05 31.37
C ARG A 364 -13.50 -13.45 32.71
N TYR A 365 -12.48 -12.60 32.67
CA TYR A 365 -11.95 -11.84 33.80
C TYR A 365 -11.79 -10.36 33.44
#